data_AF-A0A8T0BZ92-F1
#
_entry.id   AF-A0A8T0BZ92-F1
#
_cell.length_a   1.000
_cell.length_b   1.000
_cell.length_c   1.000
_cell.angle_alpha   90.00
_cell.angle_beta   90.00
_cell.angle_gamma   90.00
#
_symmetry.space_group_name_H-M   'P 1'
#
loop_
_entity.id
_entity.type
_entity.pdbx_description
1 polymer ?
#
loop_
_entity_poly.entity_id
_entity_poly.type
_entity_poly.pdbx_seq_one_letter_code
_entity_poly.pdbx_strand_id
1 'polypeptide(L)'
;MIGLWMMLFPVTLWAATPSEVIDKLQEAEDYLTVDPATTLVLLEQLDNVQQLPTSLFLRWHFIRMRAAVPTHQLTQMEYSLEAVFSHHNHPYFIEKLPTALSALGIWLRRHNYLNDARLSLECAYQYAQSEQQKLVLTNSLALVSRQLGDYAKARRLYGRAMSIADKAGITSKNGIINNNLGIIALELGEVAEAERQFRKALASYQEIDKRSGQISAGVNLLFAFIIQEQLLNYQRLYGPTSRLTASFPNETKQAMLLWVNARFMQLEGHPVSQQSKNSLKLAYTQLQDDNIRRLVFQHLAKPMGVEVNLPKPVIVREFERSWYQVVKACNW
;
A
#
# COMPACT_ATOMS: atom_id res chain seq x y z
N MET A 1 -34.54 1.13 62.53
CA MET A 1 -33.42 2.07 62.32
C MET A 1 -32.10 1.36 62.55
N ILE A 2 -31.54 0.76 61.50
CA ILE A 2 -30.11 0.40 61.43
C ILE A 2 -29.72 0.78 60.01
N GLY A 3 -29.04 1.93 59.86
CA GLY A 3 -28.67 2.46 58.56
C GLY A 3 -27.49 1.69 57.99
N LEU A 4 -27.73 0.92 56.94
CA LEU A 4 -26.70 0.23 56.17
C LEU A 4 -25.99 1.25 55.27
N TRP A 5 -24.81 1.73 55.67
CA TRP A 5 -23.96 2.55 54.80
C TRP A 5 -23.28 1.64 53.78
N MET A 6 -23.80 1.62 52.55
CA MET A 6 -23.07 1.10 51.39
C MET A 6 -21.88 2.04 51.10
N MET A 7 -20.67 1.62 51.48
CA MET A 7 -19.46 2.24 50.96
C MET A 7 -19.32 1.91 49.48
N LEU A 8 -19.62 2.89 48.62
CA LEU A 8 -19.21 2.86 47.22
C LEU A 8 -17.70 3.13 47.18
N PHE A 9 -16.90 2.10 46.96
CA PHE A 9 -15.50 2.28 46.57
C PHE A 9 -15.47 2.82 45.14
N PRO A 10 -14.78 3.94 44.87
CA PRO A 10 -14.53 4.35 43.49
C PRO A 10 -13.63 3.29 42.85
N VAL A 11 -14.06 2.74 41.71
CA VAL A 11 -13.19 1.98 40.82
C VAL A 11 -12.11 2.95 40.37
N THR A 12 -10.95 2.90 41.01
CA THR A 12 -9.76 3.57 40.50
C THR A 12 -9.35 2.82 39.24
N LEU A 13 -9.57 3.43 38.07
CA LEU A 13 -8.86 3.01 36.87
C LEU A 13 -7.37 3.25 37.14
N TRP A 14 -6.63 2.18 37.40
CA TRP A 14 -5.18 2.25 37.48
C TRP A 14 -4.66 2.64 36.11
N ALA A 15 -4.07 3.84 36.00
CA ALA A 15 -3.33 4.21 34.80
C ALA A 15 -2.16 3.24 34.64
N ALA A 16 -1.97 2.69 33.43
CA ALA A 16 -0.91 1.74 33.14
C ALA A 16 0.46 2.31 33.55
N THR A 17 1.31 1.48 34.15
CA THR A 17 2.66 1.92 34.53
C THR A 17 3.52 2.19 33.28
N PRO A 18 4.55 3.07 33.34
CA PRO A 18 5.43 3.30 32.20
C PRO A 18 6.08 2.01 31.66
N SER A 19 6.32 1.01 32.52
CA SER A 19 6.83 -0.31 32.10
C SER A 19 5.80 -1.07 31.27
N GLU A 20 4.56 -1.13 31.72
CA GLU A 20 3.47 -1.81 30.99
C GLU A 20 3.23 -1.19 29.61
N VAL A 21 3.34 0.13 29.50
CA VAL A 21 3.25 0.83 28.20
C VAL A 21 4.41 0.44 27.29
N ILE A 22 5.64 0.40 27.82
CA ILE A 22 6.82 0.01 27.03
C ILE A 22 6.68 -1.43 26.52
N ASP A 23 6.23 -2.36 27.35
CA ASP A 23 6.07 -3.77 27.00
C ASP A 23 5.00 -3.94 25.91
N LYS A 24 3.85 -3.25 26.03
CA LYS A 24 2.82 -3.25 25.00
C LYS A 24 3.27 -2.63 23.68
N LEU A 25 4.05 -1.55 23.72
CA LEU A 25 4.62 -0.95 22.52
C LEU A 25 5.63 -1.88 21.85
N GLN A 26 6.43 -2.62 22.63
CA GLN A 26 7.35 -3.63 22.12
C GLN A 26 6.59 -4.78 21.45
N GLU A 27 5.57 -5.32 22.11
CA GLU A 27 4.72 -6.37 21.54
C GLU A 27 4.08 -5.90 20.22
N ALA A 28 3.53 -4.69 20.19
CA ALA A 28 2.96 -4.09 19.00
C ALA A 28 3.99 -3.97 17.85
N GLU A 29 5.25 -3.65 18.15
CA GLU A 29 6.34 -3.60 17.18
C GLU A 29 6.71 -4.97 16.62
N ASP A 30 6.72 -6.01 17.45
CA ASP A 30 7.04 -7.38 17.02
C ASP A 30 6.01 -7.89 16.00
N TYR A 31 4.74 -7.47 16.13
CA TYR A 31 3.69 -7.78 15.16
C TYR A 31 3.78 -6.98 13.85
N LEU A 32 4.53 -5.87 13.77
CA LEU A 32 4.53 -4.97 12.59
C LEU A 32 4.90 -5.66 11.27
N THR A 33 5.71 -6.71 11.32
CA THR A 33 6.15 -7.42 10.10
C THR A 33 5.27 -8.61 9.75
N VAL A 34 4.65 -9.25 10.74
CA VAL A 34 3.94 -10.52 10.59
C VAL A 34 2.43 -10.32 10.50
N ASP A 35 1.86 -9.46 11.35
CA ASP A 35 0.44 -9.13 11.37
C ASP A 35 0.21 -7.67 11.83
N PRO A 36 0.34 -6.70 10.91
CA PRO A 36 0.16 -5.29 11.23
C PRO A 36 -1.25 -4.93 11.71
N ALA A 37 -2.27 -5.78 11.49
CA ALA A 37 -3.62 -5.54 12.01
C ALA A 37 -3.64 -5.75 13.52
N THR A 38 -2.98 -6.81 14.01
CA THR A 38 -2.82 -7.06 15.45
C THR A 38 -2.05 -5.93 16.13
N THR A 39 -1.03 -5.37 15.49
CA THR A 39 -0.37 -4.15 16.00
C THR A 39 -1.37 -3.03 16.30
N LEU A 40 -2.30 -2.74 15.40
CA LEU A 40 -3.28 -1.66 15.60
C LEU A 40 -4.23 -1.96 16.78
N VAL A 41 -4.68 -3.22 16.90
CA VAL A 41 -5.51 -3.66 18.03
C VAL A 41 -4.78 -3.49 19.36
N LEU A 42 -3.51 -3.86 19.44
CA LEU A 42 -2.69 -3.68 20.65
C LEU A 42 -2.53 -2.21 21.02
N LEU A 43 -2.32 -1.34 20.03
CA LEU A 43 -2.20 0.10 20.26
C LEU A 43 -3.49 0.76 20.75
N GLU A 44 -4.66 0.24 20.36
CA GLU A 44 -5.97 0.72 20.81
C GLU A 44 -6.26 0.38 22.28
N GLN A 45 -5.54 -0.58 22.86
CA GLN A 45 -5.64 -0.95 24.29
C GLN A 45 -4.81 -0.04 25.21
N LEU A 46 -4.12 0.96 24.66
CA LEU A 46 -3.36 1.93 25.43
C LEU A 46 -4.21 3.18 25.66
N ASP A 47 -4.63 3.37 26.91
CA ASP A 47 -5.34 4.57 27.34
C ASP A 47 -4.38 5.73 27.64
N ASN A 48 -4.90 6.96 27.63
CA ASN A 48 -4.17 8.17 28.03
C ASN A 48 -2.85 8.41 27.28
N VAL A 49 -2.74 7.98 26.02
CA VAL A 49 -1.53 8.14 25.16
C VAL A 49 -1.00 9.58 25.15
N GLN A 50 -1.88 10.58 25.22
CA GLN A 50 -1.51 12.01 25.25
C GLN A 50 -0.74 12.45 26.50
N GLN A 51 -0.80 11.67 27.58
CA GLN A 51 -0.12 11.97 28.85
C GLN A 51 1.22 11.25 28.97
N LEU A 52 1.59 10.43 27.97
CA LEU A 52 2.86 9.72 27.97
C LEU A 52 4.06 10.68 27.80
N PRO A 53 5.25 10.31 28.30
CA PRO A 53 6.48 10.97 27.91
C PRO A 53 6.62 11.07 26.39
N THR A 54 7.13 12.19 25.87
CA THR A 54 7.17 12.50 24.44
C THR A 54 7.81 11.38 23.60
N SER A 55 8.84 10.70 24.10
CA SER A 55 9.44 9.56 23.39
C SER A 55 8.48 8.38 23.20
N LEU A 56 7.69 8.03 24.22
CA LEU A 56 6.70 6.95 24.15
C LEU A 56 5.48 7.34 23.33
N PHE A 57 5.05 8.60 23.45
CA PHE A 57 4.02 9.19 22.60
C PHE A 57 4.40 9.09 21.11
N LEU A 58 5.62 9.52 20.76
CA LEU A 58 6.12 9.41 19.39
C LEU A 58 6.27 7.96 18.96
N ARG A 59 6.82 7.07 19.81
CA ARG A 59 6.94 5.64 19.52
C ARG A 59 5.58 5.03 19.15
N TRP A 60 4.54 5.29 19.95
CA TRP A 60 3.17 4.85 19.65
C TRP A 60 2.70 5.31 18.26
N HIS A 61 2.88 6.60 17.93
CA HIS A 61 2.49 7.15 16.63
C HIS A 61 3.29 6.55 15.45
N PHE A 62 4.59 6.32 15.63
CA PHE A 62 5.42 5.68 14.60
C PHE A 62 4.99 4.24 14.34
N ILE A 63 4.69 3.47 15.38
CA ILE A 63 4.17 2.10 15.25
C ILE A 63 2.84 2.13 14.51
N ARG A 64 1.92 3.02 14.91
CA ARG A 64 0.62 3.17 14.26
C ARG A 64 0.73 3.51 12.78
N MET A 65 1.58 4.47 12.41
CA MET A 65 1.81 4.82 11.00
C MET A 65 2.35 3.63 10.21
N ARG A 66 3.34 2.90 10.77
CA ARG A 66 3.93 1.73 10.11
C ARG A 66 2.91 0.61 9.90
N ALA A 67 2.00 0.41 10.85
CA ALA A 67 0.93 -0.58 10.75
C ALA A 67 -0.19 -0.17 9.79
N ALA A 68 -0.52 1.13 9.72
CA ALA A 68 -1.58 1.67 8.86
C ALA A 68 -1.27 1.56 7.36
N VAL A 69 0.01 1.60 6.95
CA VAL A 69 0.41 1.46 5.53
C VAL A 69 -0.06 0.13 4.92
N PRO A 70 0.32 -1.05 5.46
CA PRO A 70 -0.08 -2.34 4.90
C PRO A 70 -1.56 -2.68 5.14
N THR A 71 -2.21 -2.13 6.18
CA THR A 71 -3.64 -2.37 6.47
C THR A 71 -4.59 -1.43 5.74
N HIS A 72 -4.07 -0.49 4.94
CA HIS A 72 -4.85 0.52 4.23
C HIS A 72 -5.67 1.47 5.15
N GLN A 73 -5.36 1.54 6.44
CA GLN A 73 -6.05 2.41 7.40
C GLN A 73 -5.49 3.84 7.38
N LEU A 74 -5.50 4.48 6.22
CA LEU A 74 -4.81 5.77 5.98
C LEU A 74 -5.45 6.96 6.71
N THR A 75 -6.71 6.87 7.12
CA THR A 75 -7.36 7.90 7.96
C THR A 75 -6.68 8.02 9.33
N GLN A 76 -6.23 6.90 9.88
CA GLN A 76 -5.48 6.87 11.14
C GLN A 76 -4.08 7.47 11.02
N MET A 77 -3.52 7.46 9.81
CA MET A 77 -2.17 7.95 9.53
C MET A 77 -2.10 9.48 9.57
N GLU A 78 -3.13 10.19 9.10
CA GLU A 78 -3.14 11.67 9.08
C GLU A 78 -2.92 12.25 10.49
N TYR A 79 -3.70 11.77 11.47
CA TYR A 79 -3.55 12.19 12.86
C TYR A 79 -2.14 11.93 13.41
N SER A 80 -1.56 10.79 13.05
CA SER A 80 -0.24 10.42 13.52
C SER A 80 0.86 11.24 12.86
N LEU A 81 0.69 11.64 11.60
CA LEU A 81 1.60 12.55 10.89
C LEU A 81 1.61 13.92 11.58
N GLU A 82 0.45 14.51 11.86
CA GLU A 82 0.34 15.78 12.57
C GLU A 82 1.03 15.71 13.96
N ALA A 83 0.81 14.62 14.69
CA ALA A 83 1.41 14.41 16.00
C ALA A 83 2.95 14.31 15.95
N VAL A 84 3.53 13.56 15.01
CA VAL A 84 4.99 13.43 14.94
C VAL A 84 5.67 14.70 14.41
N PHE A 85 5.11 15.36 13.40
CA PHE A 85 5.72 16.55 12.81
C PHE A 85 5.56 17.81 13.67
N SER A 86 4.62 17.84 14.62
CA SER A 86 4.61 18.89 15.66
C SER A 86 5.76 18.77 16.66
N HIS A 87 6.40 17.59 16.77
CA HIS A 87 7.53 17.31 17.66
C HIS A 87 8.85 17.16 16.88
N HIS A 88 8.97 17.85 15.75
CA HIS A 88 10.03 17.63 14.78
C HIS A 88 11.45 17.96 15.28
N ASN A 89 11.58 18.69 16.39
CA ASN A 89 12.87 18.99 17.04
C ASN A 89 13.27 17.96 18.11
N HIS A 90 12.40 16.99 18.42
CA HIS A 90 12.67 16.02 19.48
C HIS A 90 13.70 14.96 19.01
N PRO A 91 14.69 14.56 19.83
CA PRO A 91 15.73 13.60 19.41
C PRO A 91 15.19 12.27 18.88
N TYR A 92 14.14 11.74 19.51
CA TYR A 92 13.45 10.53 19.04
C TYR A 92 12.84 10.69 17.64
N PHE A 93 12.32 11.88 17.31
CA PHE A 93 11.80 12.14 15.97
C PHE A 93 12.94 12.16 14.94
N ILE A 94 14.04 12.85 15.25
CA ILE A 94 15.21 12.95 14.36
C ILE A 94 15.79 11.56 14.08
N GLU A 95 15.89 10.69 15.10
CA GLU A 95 16.31 9.30 14.92
C GLU A 95 15.41 8.54 13.94
N LYS A 96 14.10 8.80 13.96
CA LYS A 96 13.09 8.14 13.12
C LYS A 96 12.71 8.96 11.87
N LEU A 97 13.46 10.01 11.53
CA LEU A 97 13.16 10.94 10.45
C LEU A 97 12.89 10.25 9.10
N PRO A 98 13.71 9.29 8.63
CA PRO A 98 13.44 8.60 7.35
C PRO A 98 12.09 7.87 7.36
N THR A 99 11.67 7.36 8.53
CA THR A 99 10.38 6.66 8.69
C THR A 99 9.22 7.66 8.63
N ALA A 100 9.34 8.82 9.29
CA ALA A 100 8.32 9.87 9.26
C ALA A 100 8.11 10.39 7.83
N LEU A 101 9.20 10.74 7.15
CA LEU A 101 9.18 11.24 5.78
C LEU A 101 8.71 10.17 4.78
N SER A 102 9.03 8.90 5.00
CA SER A 102 8.51 7.79 4.19
C SER A 102 6.99 7.62 4.37
N ALA A 103 6.49 7.65 5.61
CA ALA A 103 5.07 7.51 5.89
C ALA A 103 4.29 8.68 5.28
N LEU A 104 4.79 9.90 5.43
CA LEU A 104 4.22 11.10 4.81
C LEU A 104 4.18 10.98 3.29
N GLY A 105 5.29 10.59 2.66
CA GLY A 105 5.36 10.41 1.22
C GLY A 105 4.35 9.38 0.69
N ILE A 106 4.15 8.28 1.42
CA ILE A 106 3.12 7.28 1.08
C ILE A 106 1.72 7.88 1.22
N TRP A 107 1.45 8.59 2.31
CA TRP A 107 0.16 9.23 2.54
C TRP A 107 -0.17 10.27 1.47
N LEU A 108 0.77 11.19 1.18
CA LEU A 108 0.64 12.22 0.16
C LEU A 108 0.35 11.61 -1.22
N ARG A 109 1.08 10.55 -1.56
CA ARG A 109 0.88 9.83 -2.83
C ARG A 109 -0.52 9.24 -2.95
N ARG A 110 -1.05 8.67 -1.86
CA ARG A 110 -2.39 8.07 -1.82
C ARG A 110 -3.50 9.11 -1.89
N HIS A 111 -3.22 10.35 -1.47
CA HIS A 111 -4.14 11.49 -1.55
C HIS A 111 -3.88 12.39 -2.77
N ASN A 112 -3.08 11.91 -3.73
CA ASN A 112 -2.78 12.59 -5.00
C ASN A 112 -1.96 13.89 -4.89
N TYR A 113 -1.25 14.12 -3.79
CA TYR A 113 -0.22 15.17 -3.65
C TYR A 113 1.12 14.66 -4.19
N LEU A 114 1.18 14.34 -5.49
CA LEU A 114 2.29 13.54 -6.05
C LEU A 114 3.65 14.24 -6.03
N ASN A 115 3.69 15.56 -6.24
CA ASN A 115 4.94 16.32 -6.16
C ASN A 115 5.47 16.39 -4.73
N ASP A 116 4.58 16.66 -3.78
CA ASP A 116 4.92 16.70 -2.35
C ASP A 116 5.33 15.31 -1.84
N ALA A 117 4.67 14.25 -2.31
CA ALA A 117 5.06 12.87 -2.04
C ALA A 117 6.48 12.60 -2.53
N ARG A 118 6.81 13.04 -3.75
CA ARG A 118 8.16 12.91 -4.31
C ARG A 118 9.19 13.63 -3.44
N LEU A 119 8.94 14.89 -3.06
CA LEU A 119 9.86 15.68 -2.23
C LEU A 119 10.09 15.02 -0.87
N SER A 120 9.02 14.56 -0.21
CA SER A 120 9.12 13.87 1.08
C SER A 120 9.94 12.58 0.98
N LEU A 121 9.75 11.80 -0.09
CA LEU A 121 10.49 10.55 -0.30
C LEU A 121 11.95 10.77 -0.73
N GLU A 122 12.22 11.81 -1.52
CA GLU A 122 13.58 12.23 -1.88
C GLU A 122 14.34 12.66 -0.62
N CYS A 123 13.68 13.41 0.27
CA CYS A 123 14.24 13.78 1.56
C CYS A 123 14.48 12.55 2.45
N ALA A 124 13.50 11.66 2.58
CA ALA A 124 13.66 10.40 3.33
C ALA A 124 14.86 9.58 2.83
N TYR A 125 15.11 9.60 1.52
CA TYR A 125 16.22 8.89 0.90
C TYR A 125 17.59 9.45 1.30
N GLN A 126 17.70 10.77 1.46
CA GLN A 126 18.95 11.43 1.89
C GLN A 126 19.37 10.99 3.30
N TYR A 127 18.40 10.85 4.20
CA TYR A 127 18.63 10.45 5.59
C TYR A 127 18.56 8.92 5.81
N ALA A 128 18.42 8.12 4.74
CA ALA A 128 18.29 6.67 4.86
C ALA A 128 19.55 6.02 5.45
N GLN A 129 19.39 5.26 6.53
CA GLN A 129 20.48 4.69 7.32
C GLN A 129 20.85 3.25 6.92
N SER A 130 20.08 2.62 6.03
CA SER A 130 20.34 1.24 5.60
C SER A 130 19.98 1.00 4.13
N GLU A 131 20.58 -0.03 3.53
CA GLU A 131 20.24 -0.45 2.16
C GLU A 131 18.78 -0.92 2.06
N GLN A 132 18.23 -1.51 3.12
CA GLN A 132 16.81 -1.84 3.22
C GLN A 132 15.93 -0.58 3.13
N GLN A 133 16.27 0.51 3.83
CA GLN A 133 15.53 1.77 3.74
C GLN A 133 15.66 2.38 2.34
N LYS A 134 16.88 2.45 1.79
CA LYS A 134 17.12 2.95 0.43
C LYS A 134 16.33 2.16 -0.61
N LEU A 135 16.25 0.84 -0.48
CA LEU A 135 15.47 -0.04 -1.35
C LEU A 135 13.98 0.32 -1.32
N VAL A 136 13.39 0.38 -0.12
CA VAL A 136 11.97 0.70 0.07
C VAL A 136 11.65 2.10 -0.48
N LEU A 137 12.50 3.07 -0.21
CA LEU A 137 12.33 4.46 -0.67
C LEU A 137 12.48 4.59 -2.18
N THR A 138 13.45 3.90 -2.79
CA THR A 138 13.63 3.88 -4.25
C THR A 138 12.41 3.29 -4.94
N ASN A 139 11.85 2.21 -4.39
CA ASN A 139 10.61 1.60 -4.88
C ASN A 139 9.41 2.56 -4.75
N SER A 140 9.29 3.28 -3.64
CA SER A 140 8.23 4.30 -3.46
C SER A 140 8.37 5.48 -4.41
N LEU A 141 9.60 5.96 -4.66
CA LEU A 141 9.88 7.02 -5.65
C LEU A 141 9.53 6.57 -7.08
N ALA A 142 9.77 5.30 -7.41
CA ALA A 142 9.39 4.74 -8.70
C ALA A 142 7.86 4.71 -8.86
N LEU A 143 7.11 4.36 -7.81
CA LEU A 143 5.65 4.41 -7.81
C LEU A 143 5.13 5.84 -8.00
N VAL A 144 5.70 6.85 -7.33
CA VAL A 144 5.33 8.26 -7.53
C VAL A 144 5.62 8.69 -8.97
N SER A 145 6.81 8.35 -9.49
CA SER A 145 7.20 8.69 -10.87
C SER A 145 6.24 8.10 -11.89
N ARG A 146 5.80 6.84 -11.69
CA ARG A 146 4.75 6.20 -12.49
C ARG A 146 3.43 6.99 -12.45
N GLN A 147 2.97 7.38 -11.26
CA GLN A 147 1.70 8.12 -11.12
C GLN A 147 1.77 9.54 -11.70
N LEU A 148 2.96 10.14 -11.74
CA LEU A 148 3.24 11.39 -12.45
C LEU A 148 3.34 11.22 -13.98
N GLY A 149 3.33 9.98 -14.50
CA GLY A 149 3.48 9.67 -15.92
C GLY A 149 4.94 9.62 -16.41
N ASP A 150 5.94 9.81 -15.55
CA ASP A 150 7.36 9.68 -15.89
C ASP A 150 7.80 8.20 -15.81
N TYR A 151 7.35 7.41 -16.79
CA TYR A 151 7.64 5.99 -16.87
C TYR A 151 9.14 5.70 -17.06
N ALA A 152 9.87 6.60 -17.73
CA ALA A 152 11.31 6.46 -17.93
C ALA A 152 12.07 6.56 -16.60
N LYS A 153 11.76 7.57 -15.76
CA LYS A 153 12.32 7.69 -14.41
C LYS A 153 11.87 6.52 -13.54
N ALA A 154 10.61 6.11 -13.61
CA ALA A 154 10.12 4.97 -12.84
C ALA A 154 10.88 3.67 -13.16
N ARG A 155 11.11 3.36 -14.45
CA ARG A 155 11.92 2.21 -14.89
C ARG A 155 13.36 2.27 -14.35
N ARG A 156 14.02 3.43 -14.47
CA ARG A 156 15.37 3.62 -13.92
C ARG A 156 15.43 3.41 -12.41
N LEU A 157 14.45 3.92 -11.67
CA LEU A 157 14.35 3.75 -10.23
C LEU A 157 14.12 2.27 -9.84
N TYR A 158 13.25 1.55 -10.55
CA TYR A 158 13.08 0.11 -10.33
C TYR A 158 14.36 -0.69 -10.63
N GLY A 159 15.09 -0.35 -11.70
CA GLY A 159 16.40 -0.95 -11.98
C GLY A 159 17.41 -0.68 -10.86
N ARG A 160 17.44 0.55 -10.32
CA ARG A 160 18.26 0.88 -9.14
C ARG A 160 17.83 0.09 -7.91
N ALA A 161 16.53 -0.06 -7.67
CA ALA A 161 15.99 -0.85 -6.56
C ALA A 161 16.44 -2.32 -6.67
N MET A 162 16.38 -2.93 -7.85
CA MET A 162 16.90 -4.29 -8.06
C MET A 162 18.40 -4.36 -7.76
N SER A 163 19.20 -3.41 -8.25
CA SER A 163 20.64 -3.39 -7.95
C SER A 163 20.96 -3.27 -6.45
N ILE A 164 20.18 -2.48 -5.70
CA ILE A 164 20.31 -2.39 -4.24
C ILE A 164 19.93 -3.73 -3.60
N ALA A 165 18.80 -4.32 -4.00
CA ALA A 165 18.34 -5.59 -3.47
C ALA A 165 19.36 -6.71 -3.68
N ASP A 166 19.94 -6.82 -4.88
CA ASP A 166 20.93 -7.84 -5.20
C ASP A 166 22.22 -7.65 -4.40
N LYS A 167 22.74 -6.41 -4.31
CA LYS A 167 23.95 -6.10 -3.54
C LYS A 167 23.79 -6.35 -2.05
N ALA A 168 22.60 -6.12 -1.51
CA ALA A 168 22.30 -6.28 -0.09
C ALA A 168 21.75 -7.67 0.26
N GLY A 169 21.58 -8.57 -0.72
CA GLY A 169 21.00 -9.91 -0.49
C GLY A 169 19.51 -9.90 -0.14
N ILE A 170 18.77 -8.85 -0.49
CA ILE A 170 17.35 -8.63 -0.14
C ILE A 170 16.44 -9.00 -1.33
N THR A 171 16.71 -10.16 -1.94
CA THR A 171 16.02 -10.61 -3.16
C THR A 171 14.53 -10.91 -2.94
N SER A 172 14.08 -11.04 -1.70
CA SER A 172 12.66 -11.15 -1.32
C SER A 172 11.79 -9.97 -1.79
N LYS A 173 12.41 -8.85 -2.20
CA LYS A 173 11.73 -7.69 -2.78
C LYS A 173 11.66 -7.70 -4.31
N ASN A 174 12.28 -8.67 -5.00
CA ASN A 174 12.26 -8.73 -6.46
C ASN A 174 10.84 -8.92 -7.01
N GLY A 175 9.99 -9.68 -6.31
CA GLY A 175 8.59 -9.87 -6.69
C GLY A 175 7.79 -8.57 -6.84
N ILE A 176 7.97 -7.59 -5.93
CA ILE A 176 7.24 -6.32 -6.01
C ILE A 176 7.77 -5.43 -7.14
N ILE A 177 9.09 -5.43 -7.35
CA ILE A 177 9.71 -4.62 -8.40
C ILE A 177 9.29 -5.14 -9.79
N ASN A 178 9.40 -6.45 -10.03
CA ASN A 178 8.97 -7.07 -11.29
C ASN A 178 7.47 -6.82 -11.53
N ASN A 179 6.62 -6.97 -10.51
CA ASN A 179 5.20 -6.70 -10.67
C ASN A 179 4.93 -5.25 -11.11
N ASN A 180 5.62 -4.28 -10.53
CA ASN A 180 5.41 -2.88 -10.89
C ASN A 180 6.01 -2.52 -12.26
N LEU A 181 7.12 -3.14 -12.66
CA LEU A 181 7.65 -3.04 -14.01
C LEU A 181 6.66 -3.60 -15.04
N GLY A 182 5.99 -4.71 -14.71
CA GLY A 182 4.93 -5.27 -15.54
C GLY A 182 3.72 -4.34 -15.69
N ILE A 183 3.32 -3.64 -14.62
CA ILE A 183 2.25 -2.63 -14.69
C ILE A 183 2.68 -1.47 -15.62
N ILE A 184 3.91 -0.97 -15.49
CA ILE A 184 4.41 0.09 -16.40
C ILE A 184 4.42 -0.38 -17.85
N ALA A 185 4.84 -1.62 -18.09
CA ALA A 185 4.82 -2.20 -19.43
C ALA A 185 3.39 -2.27 -20.00
N LEU A 186 2.38 -2.65 -19.20
CA LEU A 186 0.97 -2.58 -19.62
C LEU A 186 0.52 -1.14 -19.95
N GLU A 187 0.88 -0.17 -19.11
CA GLU A 187 0.54 1.25 -19.32
C GLU A 187 1.16 1.83 -20.59
N LEU A 188 2.28 1.28 -21.03
CA LEU A 188 2.97 1.63 -22.28
C LEU A 188 2.52 0.77 -23.48
N GLY A 189 1.60 -0.18 -23.28
CA GLY A 189 1.14 -1.10 -24.33
C GLY A 189 2.12 -2.24 -24.66
N GLU A 190 3.19 -2.41 -23.88
CA GLU A 190 4.21 -3.44 -24.03
C GLU A 190 3.76 -4.77 -23.37
N VAL A 191 2.65 -5.35 -23.82
CA VAL A 191 1.96 -6.44 -23.12
C VAL A 191 2.82 -7.71 -22.95
N ALA A 192 3.64 -8.05 -23.94
CA ALA A 192 4.54 -9.20 -23.85
C ALA A 192 5.64 -9.01 -22.80
N GLU A 193 6.15 -7.80 -22.62
CA GLU A 193 7.08 -7.49 -21.52
C GLU A 193 6.36 -7.54 -20.18
N ALA A 194 5.12 -7.02 -20.11
CA ALA A 194 4.32 -7.12 -18.90
C ALA A 194 4.12 -8.57 -18.45
N GLU A 195 3.78 -9.47 -19.37
CA GLU A 195 3.65 -10.90 -19.08
C GLU A 195 4.94 -11.48 -18.49
N ARG A 196 6.10 -11.22 -19.12
CA ARG A 196 7.41 -11.69 -18.61
C ARG A 196 7.65 -11.21 -17.19
N GLN A 197 7.36 -9.94 -16.92
CA GLN A 197 7.56 -9.34 -15.61
C GLN A 197 6.61 -9.90 -14.55
N PHE A 198 5.33 -10.13 -14.88
CA PHE A 198 4.39 -10.75 -13.95
C PHE A 198 4.73 -12.22 -13.66
N ARG A 199 5.27 -12.97 -14.63
CA ARG A 199 5.77 -14.34 -14.39
C ARG A 199 6.93 -14.35 -13.40
N LYS A 200 7.92 -13.47 -13.60
CA LYS A 200 9.03 -13.30 -12.63
C LYS A 200 8.53 -12.90 -11.24
N ALA A 201 7.55 -11.99 -11.19
CA ALA A 201 6.95 -11.58 -9.93
C ALA A 201 6.23 -12.73 -9.21
N LEU A 202 5.41 -13.50 -9.94
CA LEU A 202 4.67 -14.64 -9.40
C LEU A 202 5.64 -15.71 -8.86
N ALA A 203 6.68 -16.06 -9.63
CA ALA A 203 7.70 -17.01 -9.21
C ALA A 203 8.40 -16.55 -7.91
N SER A 204 8.87 -15.30 -7.86
CA SER A 204 9.52 -14.74 -6.68
C SER A 204 8.59 -14.75 -5.45
N TYR A 205 7.29 -14.48 -5.62
CA TYR A 205 6.34 -14.54 -4.51
C TYR A 205 5.97 -15.96 -4.08
N GLN A 206 6.09 -16.95 -4.97
CA GLN A 206 5.93 -18.36 -4.62
C GLN A 206 7.14 -18.87 -3.83
N GLU A 207 8.36 -18.48 -4.23
CA GLU A 207 9.60 -18.85 -3.53
C GLU A 207 9.61 -18.41 -2.05
N ILE A 208 9.02 -17.26 -1.74
CA ILE A 208 8.96 -16.72 -0.37
C ILE A 208 7.59 -16.89 0.31
N ASP A 209 6.69 -17.71 -0.26
CA ASP A 209 5.31 -17.93 0.19
C ASP A 209 4.51 -16.64 0.51
N LYS A 210 4.71 -15.58 -0.27
CA LYS A 210 4.00 -14.30 -0.09
C LYS A 210 2.67 -14.31 -0.83
N ARG A 211 1.63 -14.83 -0.17
CA ARG A 211 0.27 -14.98 -0.72
C ARG A 211 -0.31 -13.71 -1.36
N SER A 212 -0.23 -12.56 -0.68
CA SER A 212 -0.75 -11.28 -1.24
C SER A 212 -0.03 -10.84 -2.52
N GLY A 213 1.25 -11.18 -2.64
CA GLY A 213 2.05 -10.99 -3.84
C GLY A 213 1.62 -11.94 -4.97
N GLN A 214 1.40 -13.21 -4.66
CA GLN A 214 0.91 -14.22 -5.62
C GLN A 214 -0.45 -13.83 -6.21
N ILE A 215 -1.39 -13.36 -5.38
CA ILE A 215 -2.69 -12.82 -5.86
C ILE A 215 -2.45 -11.65 -6.81
N SER A 216 -1.62 -10.69 -6.42
CA SER A 216 -1.37 -9.49 -7.22
C SER A 216 -0.75 -9.81 -8.58
N ALA A 217 0.31 -10.63 -8.61
CA ALA A 217 0.99 -11.02 -9.82
C ALA A 217 0.12 -11.96 -10.68
N GLY A 218 -0.61 -12.89 -10.07
CA GLY A 218 -1.52 -13.81 -10.74
C GLY A 218 -2.66 -13.09 -11.46
N VAL A 219 -3.36 -12.16 -10.78
CA VAL A 219 -4.44 -11.37 -11.39
C VAL A 219 -3.90 -10.50 -12.54
N ASN A 220 -2.73 -9.88 -12.36
CA ASN A 220 -2.10 -9.09 -13.41
C ASN A 220 -1.66 -9.95 -14.61
N LEU A 221 -1.15 -11.15 -14.37
CA LEU A 221 -0.77 -12.10 -15.41
C LEU A 221 -2.00 -12.63 -16.18
N LEU A 222 -3.09 -12.94 -15.47
CA LEU A 222 -4.38 -13.26 -16.10
C LEU A 222 -4.87 -12.12 -17.00
N PHE A 223 -4.72 -10.87 -16.57
CA PHE A 223 -5.07 -9.72 -17.39
C PHE A 223 -4.21 -9.64 -18.66
N ALA A 224 -2.89 -9.84 -18.55
CA ALA A 224 -2.00 -9.89 -19.69
C ALA A 224 -2.34 -11.05 -20.66
N PHE A 225 -2.77 -12.21 -20.17
CA PHE A 225 -3.26 -13.31 -21.02
C PHE A 225 -4.53 -12.93 -21.77
N ILE A 226 -5.46 -12.23 -21.13
CA ILE A 226 -6.70 -11.77 -21.78
C ILE A 226 -6.42 -10.74 -22.86
N ILE A 227 -5.51 -9.79 -22.63
CA ILE A 227 -5.15 -8.80 -23.67
C ILE A 227 -4.50 -9.49 -24.88
N GLN A 228 -3.75 -10.56 -24.67
CA GLN A 228 -3.07 -11.33 -25.74
C GLN A 228 -3.90 -12.53 -26.24
N GLU A 229 -5.15 -12.69 -25.79
CA GLU A 229 -6.03 -13.82 -26.10
C GLU A 229 -5.39 -15.21 -25.89
N GLN A 230 -4.49 -15.33 -24.90
CA GLN A 230 -3.87 -16.59 -24.50
C GLN A 230 -4.79 -17.43 -23.60
N LEU A 231 -5.93 -17.87 -24.13
CA LEU A 231 -7.03 -18.49 -23.37
C LEU A 231 -6.61 -19.77 -22.62
N LEU A 232 -5.75 -20.59 -23.21
CA LEU A 232 -5.22 -21.79 -22.54
C LEU A 232 -4.35 -21.45 -21.32
N ASN A 233 -3.50 -20.42 -21.43
CA ASN A 233 -2.68 -19.97 -20.31
C ASN A 233 -3.54 -19.37 -19.20
N TYR A 234 -4.58 -18.63 -19.58
CA TYR A 234 -5.59 -18.12 -18.66
C TYR A 234 -6.26 -19.25 -17.87
N GLN A 235 -6.84 -20.24 -18.56
CA GLN A 235 -7.54 -21.37 -17.92
C GLN A 235 -6.66 -22.09 -16.91
N ARG A 236 -5.38 -22.33 -17.24
CA ARG A 236 -4.42 -22.98 -16.35
C ARG A 236 -4.14 -22.18 -15.07
N LEU A 237 -4.07 -20.86 -15.16
CA LEU A 237 -3.71 -19.98 -14.03
C LEU A 237 -4.94 -19.54 -13.20
N TYR A 238 -6.13 -19.50 -13.80
CA TYR A 238 -7.33 -18.94 -13.17
C TYR A 238 -7.70 -19.66 -11.88
N GLY A 239 -7.78 -20.99 -11.89
CA GLY A 239 -8.19 -21.78 -10.73
C GLY A 239 -7.35 -21.54 -9.47
N PRO A 240 -6.00 -21.66 -9.53
CA PRO A 240 -5.14 -21.33 -8.40
C PRO A 240 -5.29 -19.87 -7.94
N THR A 241 -5.35 -18.92 -8.87
CA THR A 241 -5.42 -17.49 -8.56
C THR A 241 -6.76 -17.12 -7.90
N SER A 242 -7.87 -17.66 -8.40
CA SER A 242 -9.22 -17.36 -7.88
C SER A 242 -9.43 -17.94 -6.50
N ARG A 243 -8.98 -19.18 -6.24
CA ARG A 243 -9.01 -19.76 -4.89
C ARG A 243 -8.22 -18.94 -3.88
N LEU A 244 -7.02 -18.50 -4.26
CA LEU A 244 -6.20 -17.66 -3.39
C LEU A 244 -6.83 -16.27 -3.18
N THR A 245 -7.47 -15.70 -4.20
CA THR A 245 -8.17 -14.41 -4.09
C THR A 245 -9.44 -14.52 -3.22
N ALA A 246 -10.11 -15.68 -3.22
CA ALA A 246 -11.29 -15.92 -2.39
C ALA A 246 -10.91 -16.13 -0.91
N SER A 247 -9.75 -16.72 -0.62
CA SER A 247 -9.31 -16.95 0.77
C SER A 247 -8.73 -15.71 1.47
N PHE A 248 -8.44 -14.64 0.71
CA PHE A 248 -7.91 -13.39 1.24
C PHE A 248 -8.76 -12.21 0.75
N PRO A 249 -9.64 -11.64 1.59
CA PRO A 249 -10.51 -10.55 1.17
C PRO A 249 -9.68 -9.31 0.81
N ASN A 250 -9.69 -8.97 -0.48
CA ASN A 250 -9.14 -7.73 -1.01
C ASN A 250 -10.05 -7.26 -2.15
N GLU A 251 -10.85 -6.24 -1.89
CA GLU A 251 -11.88 -5.75 -2.80
C GLU A 251 -11.31 -5.36 -4.17
N THR A 252 -10.17 -4.65 -4.21
CA THR A 252 -9.54 -4.26 -5.48
C THR A 252 -9.09 -5.48 -6.31
N LYS A 253 -8.57 -6.53 -5.66
CA LYS A 253 -8.15 -7.75 -6.38
C LYS A 253 -9.32 -8.61 -6.81
N GLN A 254 -10.36 -8.71 -5.99
CA GLN A 254 -11.62 -9.37 -6.35
C GLN A 254 -12.30 -8.66 -7.51
N ALA A 255 -12.35 -7.33 -7.48
CA ALA A 255 -12.87 -6.50 -8.57
C ALA A 255 -12.11 -6.75 -9.88
N MET A 256 -10.77 -6.70 -9.84
CA MET A 256 -9.96 -6.93 -11.02
C MET A 256 -10.14 -8.36 -11.56
N LEU A 257 -10.17 -9.37 -10.69
CA LEU A 257 -10.41 -10.76 -11.08
C LEU A 257 -11.79 -10.93 -11.74
N LEU A 258 -12.84 -10.28 -11.21
CA LEU A 258 -14.18 -10.28 -11.79
C LEU A 258 -14.17 -9.69 -13.21
N TRP A 259 -13.51 -8.55 -13.39
CA TRP A 259 -13.36 -7.90 -14.69
C TRP A 259 -12.66 -8.78 -15.72
N VAL A 260 -11.54 -9.39 -15.34
CA VAL A 260 -10.77 -10.27 -16.23
C VAL A 260 -11.56 -11.54 -16.55
N ASN A 261 -12.22 -12.15 -15.57
CA ASN A 261 -13.06 -13.34 -15.79
C ASN A 261 -14.27 -13.06 -16.68
N ALA A 262 -14.94 -11.92 -16.51
CA ALA A 262 -16.05 -11.55 -17.40
C ALA A 262 -15.59 -11.43 -18.86
N ARG A 263 -14.42 -10.83 -19.09
CA ARG A 263 -13.84 -10.73 -20.44
C ARG A 263 -13.44 -12.09 -21.01
N PHE A 264 -12.88 -12.97 -20.18
CA PHE A 264 -12.61 -14.35 -20.57
C PHE A 264 -13.89 -15.07 -21.03
N MET A 265 -14.95 -15.04 -20.24
CA MET A 265 -16.23 -15.66 -20.58
C MET A 265 -16.82 -15.10 -21.87
N GLN A 266 -16.70 -13.79 -22.10
CA GLN A 266 -17.11 -13.17 -23.36
C GLN A 266 -16.32 -13.69 -24.57
N LEU A 267 -15.00 -13.87 -24.43
CA LEU A 267 -14.14 -14.42 -25.49
C LEU A 267 -14.50 -15.89 -25.80
N GLU A 268 -14.96 -16.64 -24.81
CA GLU A 268 -15.46 -18.02 -24.96
C GLU A 268 -16.91 -18.07 -25.53
N GLY A 269 -17.48 -16.93 -25.93
CA GLY A 269 -18.80 -16.85 -26.56
C GLY A 269 -19.98 -16.64 -25.61
N HIS A 270 -19.73 -16.43 -24.31
CA HIS A 270 -20.79 -16.15 -23.34
C HIS A 270 -21.09 -14.64 -23.25
N PRO A 271 -22.28 -14.16 -23.67
CA PRO A 271 -22.58 -12.73 -23.67
C PRO A 271 -22.63 -12.15 -22.26
N VAL A 272 -22.19 -10.89 -22.12
CA VAL A 272 -22.21 -10.17 -20.83
C VAL A 272 -23.62 -9.67 -20.54
N SER A 273 -24.33 -10.37 -19.64
CA SER A 273 -25.69 -10.02 -19.23
C SER A 273 -25.77 -8.64 -18.58
N GLN A 274 -26.96 -8.02 -18.57
CA GLN A 274 -27.16 -6.72 -17.90
C GLN A 274 -26.84 -6.77 -16.40
N GLN A 275 -27.16 -7.89 -15.74
CA GLN A 275 -26.78 -8.12 -14.33
C GLN A 275 -25.26 -8.12 -14.17
N SER A 276 -24.54 -8.84 -15.02
CA SER A 276 -23.07 -8.86 -15.02
C SER A 276 -22.49 -7.46 -15.26
N LYS A 277 -23.06 -6.67 -16.18
CA LYS A 277 -22.64 -5.28 -16.41
C LYS A 277 -22.79 -4.43 -15.14
N ASN A 278 -23.88 -4.58 -14.40
CA ASN A 278 -24.10 -3.84 -13.15
C ASN A 278 -23.05 -4.22 -12.08
N SER A 279 -22.76 -5.52 -11.92
CA SER A 279 -21.72 -6.00 -11.01
C SER A 279 -20.33 -5.48 -11.40
N LEU A 280 -20.02 -5.42 -12.70
CA LEU A 280 -18.77 -4.88 -13.20
C LEU A 280 -18.65 -3.37 -12.93
N LYS A 281 -19.73 -2.60 -13.10
CA LYS A 281 -19.76 -1.18 -12.75
C LYS A 281 -19.46 -0.94 -11.27
N LEU A 282 -20.03 -1.77 -10.38
CA LEU A 282 -19.71 -1.72 -8.94
C LEU A 282 -18.24 -2.09 -8.69
N ALA A 283 -17.75 -3.18 -9.28
CA ALA A 283 -16.35 -3.58 -9.14
C ALA A 283 -15.37 -2.50 -9.64
N TYR A 284 -15.76 -1.73 -10.67
CA TYR A 284 -14.94 -0.64 -11.17
C TYR A 284 -14.67 0.45 -10.11
N THR A 285 -15.62 0.72 -9.21
CA THR A 285 -15.43 1.74 -8.16
C THR A 285 -14.48 1.26 -7.06
N GLN A 286 -14.28 -0.05 -6.92
CA GLN A 286 -13.35 -0.66 -5.98
C GLN A 286 -11.88 -0.64 -6.47
N LEU A 287 -11.64 -0.21 -7.72
CA LEU A 287 -10.29 -0.03 -8.27
C LEU A 287 -9.70 1.31 -7.80
N GLN A 288 -8.68 1.23 -6.94
CA GLN A 288 -8.08 2.42 -6.31
C GLN A 288 -7.08 3.20 -7.19
N ASP A 289 -6.58 2.60 -8.27
CA ASP A 289 -5.54 3.19 -9.13
C ASP A 289 -6.14 3.68 -10.45
N ASP A 290 -5.99 4.97 -10.75
CA ASP A 290 -6.54 5.61 -11.95
C ASP A 290 -5.98 5.03 -13.24
N ASN A 291 -4.70 4.68 -13.29
CA ASN A 291 -4.14 4.08 -14.48
C ASN A 291 -4.67 2.65 -14.68
N ILE A 292 -4.88 1.90 -13.61
CA ILE A 292 -5.55 0.59 -13.69
C ILE A 292 -6.99 0.75 -14.19
N ARG A 293 -7.72 1.75 -13.70
CA ARG A 293 -9.07 2.08 -14.19
C ARG A 293 -9.10 2.41 -15.68
N ARG A 294 -8.06 3.10 -16.20
CA ARG A 294 -7.90 3.35 -17.65
C ARG A 294 -7.61 2.07 -18.42
N LEU A 295 -6.73 1.20 -17.93
CA LEU A 295 -6.44 -0.10 -18.55
C LEU A 295 -7.70 -1.00 -18.60
N VAL A 296 -8.46 -1.07 -17.50
CA VAL A 296 -9.73 -1.81 -17.45
C VAL A 296 -10.73 -1.23 -18.44
N PHE A 297 -10.85 0.10 -18.52
CA PHE A 297 -11.71 0.75 -19.51
C PHE A 297 -11.32 0.34 -20.94
N GLN A 298 -10.04 0.48 -21.28
CA GLN A 298 -9.52 0.25 -22.63
C GLN A 298 -9.64 -1.21 -23.07
N HIS A 299 -9.24 -2.14 -22.22
CA HIS A 299 -9.07 -3.54 -22.61
C HIS A 299 -10.23 -4.46 -22.21
N LEU A 300 -11.06 -4.06 -21.24
CA LEU A 300 -12.14 -4.91 -20.71
C LEU A 300 -13.50 -4.27 -20.91
N ALA A 301 -13.72 -3.05 -20.42
CA ALA A 301 -15.04 -2.41 -20.41
C ALA A 301 -15.53 -2.05 -21.82
N LYS A 302 -14.68 -1.38 -22.62
CA LYS A 302 -15.04 -0.99 -23.99
C LYS A 302 -15.36 -2.20 -24.88
N PRO A 303 -14.55 -3.28 -24.93
CA PRO A 303 -14.90 -4.49 -25.70
C PRO A 303 -16.15 -5.24 -25.21
N MET A 304 -16.47 -5.14 -23.92
CA MET A 304 -17.68 -5.75 -23.34
C MET A 304 -18.93 -4.86 -23.42
N GLY A 305 -18.81 -3.64 -23.95
CA GLY A 305 -19.91 -2.66 -23.95
C GLY A 305 -20.41 -2.34 -22.55
N VAL A 306 -19.49 -2.20 -21.60
CA VAL A 306 -19.77 -1.79 -20.21
C VAL A 306 -19.35 -0.34 -20.03
N GLU A 307 -20.32 0.52 -19.77
CA GLU A 307 -20.06 1.95 -19.55
C GLU A 307 -19.51 2.20 -18.15
N VAL A 308 -18.36 2.87 -18.06
CA VAL A 308 -17.73 3.28 -16.81
C VAL A 308 -17.19 4.71 -16.94
N ASN A 309 -17.11 5.43 -15.82
CA ASN A 309 -16.58 6.79 -15.80
C ASN A 309 -15.06 6.77 -15.81
N LEU A 310 -14.46 7.34 -16.85
CA LEU A 310 -13.00 7.47 -16.92
C LEU A 310 -12.48 8.36 -15.78
N PRO A 311 -11.32 8.01 -15.18
CA PRO A 311 -10.67 8.86 -14.20
C PRO A 311 -10.35 10.22 -14.81
N LYS A 312 -10.60 11.29 -14.05
CA LYS A 312 -10.23 12.66 -14.44
C LYS A 312 -8.70 12.75 -14.63
N PRO A 313 -8.20 13.71 -15.42
CA PRO A 313 -6.78 14.01 -15.47
C PRO A 313 -6.22 14.25 -14.07
N VAL A 314 -4.96 13.86 -13.84
CA VAL A 314 -4.29 14.07 -12.56
C VAL A 314 -4.19 15.57 -12.32
N ILE A 315 -4.90 16.06 -11.30
CA ILE A 315 -4.76 17.44 -10.85
C ILE A 315 -3.65 17.44 -9.81
N VAL A 316 -2.51 18.04 -10.16
CA VAL A 316 -1.41 18.27 -9.21
C VAL A 316 -1.91 19.27 -8.18
N ARG A 317 -1.96 18.84 -6.92
CA ARG A 317 -2.30 19.69 -5.78
C ARG A 317 -1.07 19.85 -4.91
N GLU A 318 -0.99 21.00 -4.26
CA GLU A 318 -0.01 21.25 -3.21
C GLU A 318 -0.59 20.90 -1.85
N PHE A 319 0.24 20.30 -1.00
CA PHE A 319 -0.08 20.04 0.38
C PHE A 319 0.30 21.25 1.25
N GLU A 320 -0.70 21.80 1.94
CA GLU A 320 -0.56 23.01 2.73
C GLU A 320 -0.70 22.71 4.23
N ARG A 321 0.44 22.54 4.91
CA ARG A 321 0.56 22.52 6.37
C ARG A 321 1.78 23.33 6.79
N SER A 322 1.72 23.98 7.94
CA SER A 322 2.82 24.82 8.45
C SER A 322 4.12 24.03 8.61
N TRP A 323 4.06 22.86 9.24
CA TRP A 323 5.21 21.97 9.43
C TRP A 323 5.74 21.36 8.12
N TYR A 324 4.93 21.32 7.06
CA TYR A 324 5.34 20.72 5.80
C TYR A 324 6.40 21.56 5.06
N GLN A 325 6.51 22.86 5.36
CA GLN A 325 7.57 23.70 4.81
C GLN A 325 8.97 23.21 5.24
N VAL A 326 9.10 22.68 6.46
CA VAL A 326 10.35 22.08 6.95
C VAL A 326 10.69 20.82 6.15
N VAL A 327 9.67 20.00 5.84
CA VAL A 327 9.83 18.81 4.99
C VAL A 327 10.28 19.19 3.57
N LYS A 328 9.69 20.23 2.97
CA LYS A 328 10.09 20.72 1.64
C LYS A 328 11.55 21.20 1.62
N ALA A 329 12.00 21.88 2.68
CA ALA A 329 13.36 22.38 2.79
C ALA A 329 14.40 21.25 2.94
N CYS A 330 13.99 20.12 3.54
CA CYS A 330 14.84 18.95 3.75
C CYS A 330 16.15 19.21 4.51
N ASN A 331 16.14 20.20 5.41
CA ASN A 331 17.28 20.57 6.24
C ASN A 331 16.99 20.17 7.69
N TRP A 332 17.39 18.95 8.07
CA TRP A 332 17.00 18.29 9.32
C TRP A 332 18.19 17.96 10.21
#